data_AF-A0ABC9AZ48-F1
#
_entry.id   AF-A0ABC9AZ48-F1
#
_cell.length_a   1.000
_cell.length_b   1.000
_cell.length_c   1.000
_cell.angle_alpha   90.00
_cell.angle_beta   90.00
_cell.angle_gamma   90.00
#
_symmetry.space_group_name_H-M   'P 1'
#
loop_
_entity.id
_entity.type
_entity.pdbx_description
1 polymer ?
#
loop_
_entity_poly.entity_id
_entity_poly.type
_entity_poly.pdbx_seq_one_letter_code
_entity_poly.pdbx_strand_id
1 'polypeptide(L)'
;MAGLSLDHPLAFTFGLLGNIISFMTYLAPLPTFYRIYKSKSTEGFQSVPYVVALFSSMLWIYYALLKSSEFLLITVNAAGCVIETIYIAVYLTYAPKKAKLFTAMILLLLNVGVFGLILLLTMLLSAGEKRVVLLGWVCVGFAVSVFVAPLSIIRKVMVTRSVEFMPFFLSLSLTVSAVVWFLYGLLIKDKYVALPNVIGFTFGVIQMGLYAFYRNAKPMVLAKDVADEKAKAVDGTLKVPEHVVTIAKLGEPAMEIKNAEVYPVESSPRSTEDEAKLEDKEPSAEEAVGEVTSKGGNSIQMVHA
;
A
#
# COMPACT_ATOMS: atom_id res chain seq x y z
N MET A 1 4.67 -32.16 -14.86
CA MET A 1 3.88 -32.19 -13.61
C MET A 1 4.11 -30.87 -12.91
N ALA A 2 3.05 -30.11 -12.62
CA ALA A 2 3.16 -28.91 -11.79
C ALA A 2 3.48 -29.36 -10.36
N GLY A 3 4.76 -29.34 -10.00
CA GLY A 3 5.21 -29.71 -8.67
C GLY A 3 4.73 -28.63 -7.70
N LEU A 4 3.73 -28.95 -6.89
CA LEU A 4 3.63 -28.32 -5.57
C LEU A 4 5.02 -28.50 -4.93
N SER A 5 5.65 -27.42 -4.47
CA SER A 5 7.00 -27.43 -3.87
C SER A 5 7.07 -28.16 -2.52
N LEU A 6 6.34 -29.27 -2.37
CA LEU A 6 6.24 -30.09 -1.17
C LEU A 6 7.57 -30.80 -0.84
N ASP A 7 8.44 -30.96 -1.83
CA ASP A 7 9.79 -31.52 -1.63
C ASP A 7 10.71 -30.57 -0.84
N HIS A 8 10.33 -29.28 -0.72
CA HIS A 8 11.08 -28.29 0.04
C HIS A 8 10.14 -27.42 0.91
N PRO A 9 9.78 -27.86 2.13
CA PRO A 9 8.80 -27.19 2.99
C PRO A 9 9.06 -25.69 3.20
N LEU A 10 10.33 -25.28 3.28
CA LEU A 10 10.72 -23.88 3.38
C LEU A 10 10.40 -23.08 2.11
N ALA A 11 10.64 -23.63 0.92
CA ALA A 11 10.35 -22.94 -0.33
C ALA A 11 8.84 -22.72 -0.49
N PHE A 12 8.04 -23.73 -0.15
CA PHE A 12 6.59 -23.61 -0.10
C PHE A 12 6.14 -22.54 0.91
N THR A 13 6.71 -22.54 2.12
CA THR A 13 6.37 -21.57 3.17
C THR A 13 6.67 -20.14 2.74
N PHE A 14 7.88 -19.86 2.25
CA PHE A 14 8.25 -18.52 1.79
C PHE A 14 7.47 -18.12 0.53
N GLY A 15 7.21 -19.06 -0.39
CA GLY A 15 6.38 -18.75 -1.56
C GLY A 15 4.93 -18.42 -1.18
N LEU A 16 4.36 -19.12 -0.20
CA LEU A 16 3.01 -18.84 0.32
C LEU A 16 2.96 -17.49 1.05
N LEU A 17 3.93 -17.20 1.92
CA LEU A 17 4.07 -15.90 2.57
C LEU A 17 4.23 -14.78 1.54
N GLY A 18 5.03 -15.02 0.49
CA GLY A 18 5.23 -14.08 -0.61
C GLY A 18 3.93 -13.80 -1.34
N ASN A 19 3.11 -14.83 -1.61
CA ASN A 19 1.78 -14.67 -2.19
C ASN A 19 0.87 -13.80 -1.31
N ILE A 20 0.82 -14.06 0.00
CA ILE A 20 -0.03 -13.30 0.94
C ILE A 20 0.39 -11.83 0.96
N ILE A 21 1.68 -11.54 1.13
CA ILE A 21 2.19 -10.17 1.22
C ILE A 21 1.99 -9.43 -0.11
N SER A 22 2.29 -10.07 -1.23
CA SER A 22 2.08 -9.50 -2.56
C SER A 22 0.60 -9.23 -2.84
N PHE A 23 -0.30 -10.13 -2.45
CA PHE A 23 -1.74 -9.91 -2.58
C PHE A 23 -2.21 -8.67 -1.79
N MET A 24 -1.75 -8.52 -0.54
CA MET A 24 -2.02 -7.32 0.26
C MET A 24 -1.45 -6.06 -0.40
N THR A 25 -0.27 -6.17 -1.02
CA THR A 25 0.36 -5.06 -1.75
C THR A 25 -0.45 -4.67 -2.98
N TYR A 26 -0.98 -5.64 -3.75
CA TYR A 26 -1.88 -5.38 -4.86
C TYR A 26 -3.20 -4.74 -4.42
N LEU A 27 -3.67 -5.00 -3.20
CA LEU A 27 -4.85 -4.37 -2.64
C LEU A 27 -4.59 -2.97 -2.04
N ALA A 28 -3.33 -2.57 -1.86
CA ALA A 28 -2.99 -1.27 -1.27
C ALA A 28 -3.61 -0.06 -2.01
N PRO A 29 -3.74 -0.05 -3.35
CA PRO A 29 -4.41 1.03 -4.09
C PRO A 29 -5.94 1.00 -4.03
N LEU A 30 -6.56 -0.02 -3.43
CA LEU A 30 -8.02 -0.18 -3.41
C LEU A 30 -8.76 1.04 -2.82
N PRO A 31 -8.33 1.68 -1.72
CA PRO A 31 -8.96 2.90 -1.23
C PRO A 31 -8.92 4.05 -2.25
N THR A 32 -7.82 4.18 -2.99
CA THR A 32 -7.67 5.17 -4.06
C THR A 32 -8.66 4.91 -5.19
N PHE A 33 -8.81 3.66 -5.64
CA PHE A 33 -9.77 3.32 -6.70
C PHE A 33 -11.22 3.39 -6.24
N TYR A 34 -11.51 3.08 -4.99
CA TYR A 34 -12.81 3.30 -4.40
C TYR A 34 -13.18 4.80 -4.42
N ARG A 35 -12.23 5.69 -4.11
CA ARG A 35 -12.40 7.14 -4.24
C ARG A 35 -12.68 7.55 -5.68
N ILE A 36 -11.88 7.09 -6.64
CA ILE A 36 -12.10 7.36 -8.09
C ILE A 36 -13.49 6.92 -8.52
N TYR A 37 -13.94 5.74 -8.07
CA TYR A 37 -15.27 5.23 -8.35
C TYR A 37 -16.38 6.11 -7.76
N LYS A 38 -16.20 6.61 -6.53
CA LYS A 38 -17.18 7.44 -5.82
C LYS A 38 -17.26 8.85 -6.40
N SER A 39 -16.12 9.47 -6.72
CA SER A 39 -16.06 10.83 -7.26
C SER A 39 -16.28 10.90 -8.77
N LYS A 40 -16.27 9.75 -9.46
CA LYS A 40 -16.41 9.65 -10.92
C LYS A 40 -15.34 10.44 -11.68
N SER A 41 -14.18 10.64 -11.03
CA SER A 41 -13.04 11.38 -11.55
C SER A 41 -11.75 10.72 -11.07
N THR A 42 -10.69 10.78 -11.87
CA THR A 42 -9.38 10.28 -11.43
C THR A 42 -8.63 11.27 -10.54
N GLU A 43 -9.14 12.48 -10.29
CA GLU A 43 -8.58 13.45 -9.32
C GLU A 43 -7.05 13.62 -9.43
N GLY A 44 -6.51 13.59 -10.65
CA GLY A 44 -5.07 13.69 -10.90
C GLY A 44 -4.24 12.42 -10.64
N PHE A 45 -4.81 11.34 -10.09
CA PHE A 45 -4.14 10.04 -9.99
C PHE A 45 -3.65 9.56 -11.37
N GLN A 46 -2.54 8.85 -11.38
CA GLN A 46 -1.88 8.38 -12.61
C GLN A 46 -2.13 6.89 -12.83
N SER A 47 -2.26 6.48 -14.10
CA SER A 47 -2.43 5.07 -14.49
C SER A 47 -1.14 4.29 -14.67
N VAL A 48 -0.02 4.99 -14.86
CA VAL A 48 1.28 4.39 -15.22
C VAL A 48 1.71 3.25 -14.28
N PRO A 49 1.61 3.38 -12.94
CA PRO A 49 2.03 2.31 -12.02
C PRO A 49 1.30 0.99 -12.28
N TYR A 50 0.01 1.04 -12.59
CA TYR A 50 -0.83 -0.14 -12.81
C TYR A 50 -0.53 -0.80 -14.16
N VAL A 51 -0.29 0.00 -15.20
CA VAL A 51 0.12 -0.51 -16.53
C VAL A 51 1.50 -1.18 -16.49
N VAL A 52 2.43 -0.62 -15.70
CA VAL A 52 3.77 -1.17 -15.48
C VAL A 52 3.71 -2.43 -14.62
N ALA A 53 2.87 -2.45 -13.58
CA ALA A 53 2.65 -3.62 -12.73
C ALA A 53 2.03 -4.80 -13.51
N LEU A 54 1.04 -4.54 -14.35
CA LEU A 54 0.45 -5.55 -15.25
C LEU A 54 1.52 -6.18 -16.15
N PHE A 55 2.36 -5.36 -16.77
CA PHE A 55 3.44 -5.84 -17.65
C PHE A 55 4.45 -6.69 -16.87
N SER A 56 4.81 -6.27 -15.65
CA SER A 56 5.64 -7.04 -14.72
C SER A 56 5.06 -8.44 -14.49
N SER A 57 3.78 -8.50 -14.12
CA SER A 57 3.10 -9.74 -13.82
C SER A 57 3.01 -10.66 -15.04
N MET A 58 2.76 -10.12 -16.22
CA MET A 58 2.79 -10.88 -17.48
C MET A 58 4.17 -11.48 -17.77
N LEU A 59 5.25 -10.71 -17.58
CA LEU A 59 6.63 -11.20 -17.75
C LEU A 59 6.95 -12.32 -16.76
N TRP A 60 6.60 -12.17 -15.49
CA TRP A 60 6.87 -13.18 -14.47
C TRP A 60 6.07 -14.47 -14.68
N ILE A 61 4.81 -14.38 -15.14
CA ILE A 61 4.03 -15.56 -15.55
C ILE A 61 4.74 -16.27 -16.70
N TYR A 62 5.14 -15.53 -17.74
CA TYR A 62 5.82 -16.13 -18.89
C TYR A 62 7.13 -16.82 -18.48
N TYR A 63 7.91 -16.18 -17.61
CA TYR A 63 9.13 -16.73 -17.05
C TYR A 63 8.88 -18.03 -16.26
N ALA A 64 7.89 -18.01 -15.36
CA ALA A 64 7.55 -19.15 -14.52
C ALA A 64 7.06 -20.35 -15.34
N LEU A 65 6.26 -20.10 -16.39
CA LEU A 65 5.78 -21.13 -17.30
C LEU A 65 6.91 -21.82 -18.07
N LEU A 66 7.93 -21.07 -18.49
CA LEU A 66 9.06 -21.64 -19.25
C LEU A 66 10.08 -22.39 -18.38
N LYS A 67 10.35 -21.92 -17.15
CA LYS A 67 11.38 -22.51 -16.30
C LYS A 67 11.00 -23.91 -15.82
N SER A 68 9.81 -24.03 -15.22
CA SER A 68 9.36 -25.28 -14.56
C SER A 68 7.90 -25.26 -14.12
N SER A 69 7.09 -24.30 -14.60
CA SER A 69 5.74 -24.05 -14.08
C SER A 69 5.72 -23.83 -12.57
N GLU A 70 6.56 -22.91 -12.09
CA GLU A 70 6.68 -22.53 -10.67
C GLU A 70 5.33 -22.00 -10.13
N PHE A 71 4.53 -22.88 -9.54
CA PHE A 71 3.12 -22.63 -9.23
C PHE A 71 2.92 -21.37 -8.37
N LEU A 72 3.70 -21.21 -7.30
CA LEU A 72 3.57 -20.07 -6.38
C LEU A 72 3.93 -18.73 -7.05
N LEU A 73 4.83 -18.73 -8.03
CA LEU A 73 5.19 -17.54 -8.79
C LEU A 73 4.11 -17.22 -9.85
N ILE A 74 3.48 -18.25 -10.41
CA ILE A 74 2.34 -18.08 -11.34
C ILE A 74 1.13 -17.53 -10.58
N THR A 75 0.77 -18.09 -9.43
CA THR A 75 -0.45 -17.70 -8.70
C THR A 75 -0.43 -16.22 -8.28
N VAL A 76 0.68 -15.74 -7.73
CA VAL A 76 0.79 -14.35 -7.28
C VAL A 76 0.69 -13.37 -8.45
N ASN A 77 1.34 -13.68 -9.57
CA ASN A 77 1.36 -12.79 -10.72
C ASN A 77 0.06 -12.89 -11.52
N ALA A 78 -0.61 -14.05 -11.53
CA ALA A 78 -1.95 -14.19 -12.09
C ALA A 78 -2.96 -13.34 -11.31
N ALA A 79 -2.90 -13.36 -9.97
CA ALA A 79 -3.69 -12.46 -9.15
C ALA A 79 -3.37 -10.98 -9.45
N GLY A 80 -2.08 -10.64 -9.58
CA GLY A 80 -1.62 -9.33 -10.02
C GLY A 80 -2.22 -8.89 -11.35
N CYS A 81 -2.15 -9.73 -12.38
CA CYS A 81 -2.75 -9.45 -13.68
C CYS A 81 -4.25 -9.13 -13.58
N VAL A 82 -5.01 -9.90 -12.79
CA VAL A 82 -6.45 -9.67 -12.60
C VAL A 82 -6.69 -8.34 -11.90
N ILE A 83 -6.01 -8.08 -10.78
CA ILE A 83 -6.22 -6.87 -9.96
C ILE A 83 -5.81 -5.62 -10.75
N GLU A 84 -4.64 -5.62 -11.39
CA GLU A 84 -4.16 -4.48 -12.17
C GLU A 84 -5.04 -4.21 -13.38
N THR A 85 -5.57 -5.24 -14.03
CA THR A 85 -6.56 -5.07 -15.11
C THR A 85 -7.83 -4.39 -14.61
N ILE A 86 -8.33 -4.76 -13.42
CA ILE A 86 -9.49 -4.11 -12.81
C ILE A 86 -9.19 -2.62 -12.54
N TYR A 87 -8.04 -2.31 -11.96
CA TYR A 87 -7.62 -0.92 -11.72
C TYR A 87 -7.52 -0.10 -13.01
N ILE A 88 -6.90 -0.65 -14.05
CA ILE A 88 -6.80 0.01 -15.35
C ILE A 88 -8.19 0.23 -15.96
N ALA A 89 -9.10 -0.75 -15.86
CA ALA A 89 -10.46 -0.63 -16.36
C ALA A 89 -11.25 0.48 -15.64
N VAL A 90 -11.16 0.53 -14.31
CA VAL A 90 -11.78 1.61 -13.51
C VAL A 90 -11.18 2.97 -13.89
N TYR A 91 -9.86 3.06 -14.02
CA TYR A 91 -9.19 4.29 -14.45
C TYR A 91 -9.67 4.76 -15.83
N LEU A 92 -9.69 3.87 -16.82
CA LEU A 92 -10.16 4.18 -18.17
C LEU A 92 -11.64 4.54 -18.23
N THR A 93 -12.43 4.13 -17.24
CA THR A 93 -13.85 4.51 -17.13
C THR A 93 -13.99 5.97 -16.71
N TYR A 94 -13.22 6.42 -15.70
CA TYR A 94 -13.44 7.73 -15.05
C TYR A 94 -12.41 8.82 -15.42
N ALA A 95 -11.32 8.48 -16.11
CA ALA A 95 -10.29 9.46 -16.48
C ALA A 95 -10.79 10.48 -17.53
N PRO A 96 -10.21 11.70 -17.59
CA PRO A 96 -10.48 12.63 -18.69
C PRO A 96 -9.96 12.07 -20.03
N LYS A 97 -10.57 12.48 -21.16
CA LYS A 97 -10.28 11.94 -22.52
C LYS A 97 -8.78 11.86 -22.84
N LYS A 98 -8.02 12.91 -22.53
CA LYS A 98 -6.55 12.94 -22.76
C LYS A 98 -5.82 11.85 -21.95
N ALA A 99 -6.16 11.69 -20.68
CA ALA A 99 -5.56 10.68 -19.81
C ALA A 99 -6.00 9.26 -20.20
N LYS A 100 -7.26 9.06 -20.65
CA LYS A 100 -7.71 7.78 -21.21
C LYS A 100 -6.89 7.37 -22.42
N LEU A 101 -6.73 8.29 -23.38
CA LEU A 101 -5.97 8.03 -24.61
C LEU A 101 -4.50 7.72 -24.30
N PHE A 102 -3.88 8.51 -23.42
CA PHE A 102 -2.53 8.24 -22.95
C PHE A 102 -2.41 6.85 -22.31
N THR A 103 -3.35 6.50 -21.42
CA THR A 103 -3.37 5.19 -20.74
C THR A 103 -3.54 4.04 -21.73
N ALA A 104 -4.47 4.15 -22.67
CA ALA A 104 -4.69 3.15 -23.71
C ALA A 104 -3.45 3.00 -24.61
N MET A 105 -2.79 4.10 -24.96
CA MET A 105 -1.56 4.09 -25.75
C MET A 105 -0.43 3.35 -25.02
N ILE A 106 -0.15 3.68 -23.76
CA ILE A 106 0.91 2.99 -22.99
C ILE A 106 0.55 1.53 -22.72
N LEU A 107 -0.73 1.22 -22.51
CA LEU A 107 -1.21 -0.15 -22.30
C LEU A 107 -0.95 -0.99 -23.56
N LEU A 108 -1.39 -0.51 -24.73
CA LEU A 108 -1.17 -1.19 -26.01
C LEU A 108 0.31 -1.29 -26.35
N LEU A 109 1.07 -0.20 -26.20
CA LEU A 109 2.50 -0.20 -26.52
C LEU A 109 3.28 -1.17 -25.63
N LEU A 110 3.11 -1.09 -24.31
CA LEU A 110 3.90 -1.88 -23.36
C LEU A 110 3.37 -3.33 -23.23
N ASN A 111 2.09 -3.51 -22.92
CA ASN A 111 1.53 -4.82 -22.59
C ASN A 111 1.17 -5.68 -23.80
N VAL A 112 0.93 -5.07 -24.97
CA VAL A 112 0.69 -5.82 -26.20
C VAL A 112 1.91 -5.78 -27.12
N GLY A 113 2.41 -4.58 -27.45
CA GLY A 113 3.53 -4.39 -28.36
C GLY A 113 4.85 -4.96 -27.84
N VAL A 114 5.37 -4.40 -26.76
CA VAL A 114 6.67 -4.80 -26.19
C VAL A 114 6.59 -6.24 -25.66
N PHE A 115 5.54 -6.61 -24.94
CA PHE A 115 5.38 -7.99 -24.46
C PHE A 115 5.28 -8.99 -25.61
N GLY A 116 4.48 -8.69 -26.63
CA GLY A 116 4.34 -9.52 -27.83
C GLY A 116 5.65 -9.66 -28.59
N LEU A 117 6.45 -8.58 -28.68
CA LEU A 117 7.78 -8.62 -29.28
C LEU A 117 8.74 -9.50 -28.47
N ILE A 118 8.75 -9.39 -27.14
CA ILE A 118 9.55 -10.27 -26.26
C ILE A 118 9.15 -11.73 -26.47
N LEU A 119 7.84 -12.04 -26.48
CA LEU A 119 7.33 -13.38 -26.76
C LEU A 119 7.82 -13.90 -28.12
N LEU A 120 7.65 -13.10 -29.18
CA LEU A 120 8.02 -13.48 -30.53
C LEU A 120 9.52 -13.73 -30.65
N LEU A 121 10.35 -12.78 -30.19
CA LEU A 121 11.80 -12.90 -30.27
C LEU A 121 12.33 -14.08 -29.44
N THR A 122 11.77 -14.31 -28.24
CA THR A 122 12.18 -15.46 -27.41
C THR A 122 11.78 -16.79 -28.03
N MET A 123 10.63 -16.88 -28.69
CA MET A 123 10.19 -18.09 -29.39
C MET A 123 10.99 -18.36 -30.67
N LEU A 124 11.35 -17.32 -31.44
CA LEU A 124 12.07 -17.46 -32.70
C LEU A 124 13.59 -17.61 -32.53
N LEU A 125 14.19 -16.90 -31.58
CA LEU A 125 15.66 -16.79 -31.47
C LEU A 125 16.26 -17.71 -30.40
N SER A 126 15.44 -18.37 -29.57
CA SER A 126 15.95 -19.19 -28.47
C SER A 126 15.06 -20.40 -28.18
N ALA A 127 15.67 -21.47 -27.66
CA ALA A 127 14.97 -22.71 -27.30
C ALA A 127 15.53 -23.29 -26.00
N GLY A 128 14.71 -24.09 -25.32
CA GLY A 128 15.06 -24.77 -24.07
C GLY A 128 15.59 -23.79 -23.00
N GLU A 129 16.66 -24.18 -22.32
CA GLU A 129 17.26 -23.42 -21.22
C GLU A 129 17.73 -22.03 -21.61
N LYS A 130 18.23 -21.84 -22.85
CA LYS A 130 18.66 -20.52 -23.34
C LYS A 130 17.51 -19.50 -23.33
N ARG A 131 16.28 -19.97 -23.61
CA ARG A 131 15.07 -19.13 -23.59
C ARG A 131 14.75 -18.66 -22.16
N VAL A 132 14.86 -19.58 -21.19
CA VAL A 132 14.66 -19.28 -19.77
C VAL A 132 15.70 -18.28 -19.28
N VAL A 133 16.97 -18.45 -19.66
CA VAL A 133 18.07 -17.54 -19.30
C VAL A 133 17.85 -16.13 -19.86
N LEU A 134 17.50 -16.01 -21.14
CA LEU A 134 17.26 -14.72 -21.79
C LEU A 134 16.08 -14.01 -21.13
N LEU A 135 14.95 -14.71 -20.97
CA LEU A 135 13.76 -14.13 -20.34
C LEU A 135 13.99 -13.78 -18.86
N GLY A 136 14.73 -14.60 -18.12
CA GLY A 136 15.12 -14.31 -16.75
C GLY A 136 15.87 -12.98 -16.62
N TRP A 137 16.80 -12.69 -17.54
CA TRP A 137 17.48 -11.40 -17.58
C TRP A 137 16.58 -10.22 -17.98
N VAL A 138 15.61 -10.44 -18.86
CA VAL A 138 14.58 -9.44 -19.18
C VAL A 138 13.73 -9.12 -17.94
N CYS A 139 13.29 -10.15 -17.20
CA CYS A 139 12.57 -9.99 -15.93
C CYS A 139 13.40 -9.20 -14.90
N VAL A 140 14.68 -9.55 -14.72
CA VAL A 140 15.59 -8.83 -13.81
C VAL A 140 15.75 -7.38 -14.24
N GLY A 141 16.04 -7.12 -15.51
CA GLY A 141 16.22 -5.76 -16.02
C GLY A 141 14.98 -4.90 -15.83
N PHE A 142 13.80 -5.45 -16.13
CA PHE A 142 12.54 -4.76 -15.90
C PHE A 142 12.26 -4.54 -14.41
N ALA A 143 12.45 -5.55 -13.56
CA ALA A 143 12.28 -5.44 -12.11
C ALA A 143 13.24 -4.42 -11.48
N VAL A 144 14.44 -4.24 -12.03
CA VAL A 144 15.35 -3.18 -11.58
C VAL A 144 14.85 -1.80 -12.03
N SER A 145 14.32 -1.69 -13.25
CA SER A 145 13.84 -0.41 -13.80
C SER A 145 12.69 0.19 -12.98
N VAL A 146 11.85 -0.62 -12.34
CA VAL A 146 10.74 -0.10 -11.52
C VAL A 146 11.20 0.59 -10.24
N PHE A 147 12.45 0.40 -9.80
CA PHE A 147 13.02 1.13 -8.66
C PHE A 147 13.28 2.61 -8.93
N VAL A 148 13.13 3.08 -10.18
CA VAL A 148 13.17 4.52 -10.52
C VAL A 148 12.14 5.33 -9.71
N ALA A 149 10.95 4.76 -9.44
CA ALA A 149 9.94 5.43 -8.63
C ALA A 149 10.36 5.57 -7.16
N PRO A 150 10.73 4.50 -6.42
CA PRO A 150 11.35 4.59 -5.10
C PRO A 150 12.53 5.56 -5.01
N LEU A 151 13.43 5.56 -5.99
CA LEU A 151 14.56 6.49 -6.05
C LEU A 151 14.11 7.96 -6.14
N SER A 152 13.07 8.22 -6.94
CA SER A 152 12.48 9.56 -7.06
C SER A 152 11.85 10.03 -5.75
N ILE A 153 11.19 9.12 -5.02
CA ILE A 153 10.63 9.42 -3.69
C ILE A 153 11.74 9.68 -2.67
N ILE A 154 12.80 8.86 -2.64
CA ILE A 154 13.97 9.09 -1.78
C ILE A 154 14.55 10.49 -2.00
N ARG A 155 14.79 10.86 -3.27
CA ARG A 155 15.27 12.20 -3.62
C ARG A 155 14.31 13.29 -3.13
N LYS A 156 13.00 13.09 -3.31
CA LYS A 156 11.97 14.03 -2.85
C LYS A 156 12.01 14.22 -1.33
N VAL A 157 12.13 13.14 -0.55
CA VAL A 157 12.25 13.21 0.92
C VAL A 157 13.51 13.97 1.33
N MET A 158 14.66 13.70 0.71
CA MET A 158 15.90 14.39 1.04
C MET A 158 15.85 15.90 0.77
N VAL A 159 15.21 16.29 -0.34
CA VAL A 159 15.09 17.71 -0.74
C VAL A 159 14.03 18.44 0.11
N THR A 160 12.85 17.85 0.29
CA THR A 160 11.73 18.48 1.02
C THR A 160 11.84 18.34 2.53
N ARG A 161 12.69 17.44 3.02
CA ARG A 161 12.78 17.02 4.42
C ARG A 161 11.44 16.56 5.00
N SER A 162 10.54 16.06 4.15
CA SER A 162 9.21 15.56 4.53
C SER A 162 9.02 14.13 4.06
N VAL A 163 8.38 13.31 4.92
CA VAL A 163 8.08 11.89 4.67
C VAL A 163 6.63 11.67 4.22
N GLU A 164 5.90 12.73 3.86
CA GLU A 164 4.48 12.67 3.44
C GLU A 164 4.23 11.66 2.31
N PHE A 165 5.18 11.56 1.36
CA PHE A 165 5.08 10.66 0.21
C PHE A 165 5.71 9.27 0.45
N MET A 166 6.14 8.98 1.69
CA MET A 166 6.80 7.74 2.08
C MET A 166 6.18 7.15 3.34
N PRO A 167 5.00 6.53 3.25
CA PRO A 167 4.35 5.91 4.41
C PRO A 167 5.17 4.71 4.91
N PHE A 168 5.51 4.75 6.20
CA PHE A 168 6.39 3.76 6.85
C PHE A 168 5.92 2.31 6.66
N PHE A 169 4.62 2.05 6.86
CA PHE A 169 4.07 0.71 6.76
C PHE A 169 4.17 0.12 5.35
N LEU A 170 4.01 0.94 4.29
CA LEU A 170 4.21 0.45 2.93
C LEU A 170 5.68 0.11 2.69
N SER A 171 6.61 0.98 3.12
CA SER A 171 8.05 0.70 3.00
C SER A 171 8.45 -0.57 3.75
N LEU A 172 7.92 -0.78 4.96
CA LEU A 172 8.16 -2.00 5.75
C LEU A 172 7.59 -3.24 5.05
N SER A 173 6.33 -3.21 4.61
CA SER A 173 5.69 -4.33 3.90
C SER A 173 6.43 -4.70 2.62
N LEU A 174 6.88 -3.71 1.84
CA LEU A 174 7.68 -3.95 0.64
C LEU A 174 9.06 -4.52 0.96
N THR A 175 9.68 -4.09 2.06
CA THR A 175 10.97 -4.66 2.51
C THR A 175 10.81 -6.11 2.93
N VAL A 176 9.79 -6.44 3.72
CA VAL A 176 9.49 -7.82 4.14
C VAL A 176 9.16 -8.68 2.91
N SER A 177 8.39 -8.15 1.96
CA SER A 177 8.12 -8.81 0.67
C SER A 177 9.41 -9.15 -0.08
N ALA A 178 10.34 -8.19 -0.17
CA ALA A 178 11.62 -8.40 -0.83
C ALA A 178 12.45 -9.49 -0.14
N VAL A 179 12.50 -9.52 1.20
CA VAL A 179 13.18 -10.61 1.94
C VAL A 179 12.54 -11.96 1.65
N VAL A 180 11.21 -12.05 1.69
CA VAL A 180 10.48 -13.30 1.48
C VAL A 180 10.68 -13.83 0.06
N TRP A 181 10.58 -12.99 -0.96
CA TRP A 181 10.80 -13.39 -2.35
C TRP A 181 12.28 -13.66 -2.67
N PHE A 182 13.21 -12.99 -2.00
CA PHE A 182 14.63 -13.33 -2.05
C PHE A 182 14.88 -14.74 -1.50
N LEU A 183 14.37 -15.04 -0.30
CA LEU A 183 14.50 -16.36 0.33
C LEU A 183 13.84 -17.45 -0.52
N TYR A 184 12.65 -17.18 -1.07
CA TYR A 184 12.01 -18.07 -2.04
C TYR A 184 12.94 -18.35 -3.23
N GLY A 185 13.44 -17.30 -3.89
CA GLY A 185 14.35 -17.40 -5.03
C GLY A 185 15.64 -18.18 -4.71
N LEU A 186 16.23 -17.95 -3.53
CA LEU A 186 17.40 -18.72 -3.08
C LEU A 186 17.08 -20.21 -2.91
N LEU A 187 15.95 -20.54 -2.29
CA LEU A 187 15.56 -21.92 -1.99
C LEU A 187 15.24 -22.71 -3.28
N ILE A 188 14.62 -22.07 -4.27
CA ILE A 188 14.39 -22.68 -5.59
C ILE A 188 15.61 -22.54 -6.53
N LYS A 189 16.76 -22.07 -6.02
CA LYS A 189 18.01 -21.83 -6.77
C LYS A 189 17.80 -20.96 -8.02
N ASP A 190 16.88 -20.00 -7.91
CA ASP A 190 16.54 -19.06 -8.95
C ASP A 190 17.12 -17.67 -8.68
N LYS A 191 18.30 -17.44 -9.27
CA LYS A 191 18.98 -16.13 -9.22
C LYS A 191 18.16 -15.00 -9.84
N TYR A 192 17.30 -15.27 -10.81
CA TYR A 192 16.51 -14.23 -11.48
C TYR A 192 15.42 -13.68 -10.57
N VAL A 193 14.84 -14.53 -9.71
CA VAL A 193 13.93 -14.10 -8.65
C VAL A 193 14.72 -13.44 -7.51
N ALA A 194 15.87 -14.00 -7.11
CA ALA A 194 16.63 -13.49 -5.96
C ALA A 194 17.22 -12.09 -6.18
N LEU A 195 17.87 -11.83 -7.33
CA LEU A 195 18.60 -10.59 -7.60
C LEU A 195 17.80 -9.28 -7.44
N PRO A 196 16.63 -9.09 -8.09
CA PRO A 196 15.87 -7.84 -7.95
C PRO A 196 15.36 -7.64 -6.53
N ASN A 197 15.13 -8.71 -5.77
CA ASN A 197 14.70 -8.64 -4.38
C ASN A 197 15.82 -8.20 -3.42
N VAL A 198 17.10 -8.50 -3.70
CA VAL A 198 18.23 -7.91 -2.97
C VAL A 198 18.25 -6.39 -3.13
N ILE A 199 18.01 -5.92 -4.36
CA ILE A 199 17.94 -4.49 -4.66
C ILE A 199 16.72 -3.87 -3.94
N GLY A 200 15.56 -4.52 -4.02
CA GLY A 200 14.35 -4.08 -3.31
C GLY A 200 14.54 -3.98 -1.81
N PHE A 201 15.22 -4.94 -1.19
CA PHE A 201 15.58 -4.89 0.22
C PHE A 201 16.47 -3.69 0.54
N THR A 202 17.48 -3.40 -0.29
CA THR A 202 18.38 -2.27 -0.10
C THR A 202 17.61 -0.94 -0.16
N PHE A 203 16.74 -0.76 -1.16
CA PHE A 203 15.87 0.41 -1.24
C PHE A 203 14.94 0.52 -0.02
N GLY A 204 14.34 -0.58 0.41
CA GLY A 204 13.47 -0.62 1.58
C GLY A 204 14.16 -0.19 2.87
N VAL A 205 15.37 -0.68 3.12
CA VAL A 205 16.21 -0.27 4.26
C VAL A 205 16.53 1.23 4.20
N ILE A 206 16.92 1.74 3.03
CA ILE A 206 17.19 3.17 2.83
C ILE A 206 15.92 4.00 3.12
N GLN A 207 14.75 3.58 2.63
CA GLN A 207 13.48 4.26 2.87
C GLN A 207 13.12 4.31 4.36
N MET A 208 13.25 3.19 5.08
CA MET A 208 12.99 3.16 6.52
C MET A 208 13.98 4.02 7.32
N GLY A 209 15.26 4.02 6.93
CA GLY A 209 16.28 4.89 7.54
C GLY A 209 16.00 6.38 7.33
N LEU A 210 15.64 6.77 6.10
CA LEU A 210 15.23 8.15 5.80
C LEU A 210 13.96 8.56 6.53
N TYR A 211 12.99 7.65 6.63
CA TYR A 211 11.79 7.89 7.41
C TYR A 211 12.13 8.19 8.88
N ALA A 212 12.97 7.37 9.51
CA ALA A 212 13.40 7.57 10.89
C ALA A 212 14.14 8.90 11.10
N PHE A 213 14.95 9.33 10.12
CA PHE A 213 15.69 10.58 10.19
C PHE A 213 14.81 11.83 9.97
N TYR A 214 13.87 11.79 9.02
CA TYR A 214 13.07 12.95 8.61
C TYR A 214 11.67 13.03 9.24
N ARG A 215 11.18 12.01 9.95
CA ARG A 215 9.83 12.01 10.57
C ARG A 215 9.54 13.20 11.50
N ASN A 216 10.57 13.78 12.11
CA ASN A 216 10.46 14.92 13.02
C ASN A 216 11.17 16.18 12.47
N ALA A 217 11.61 16.16 11.21
CA ALA A 217 12.31 17.28 10.61
C ALA A 217 11.33 18.42 10.27
N LYS A 218 11.77 19.67 10.38
CA LYS A 218 11.01 20.81 9.87
C LYS A 218 11.00 20.76 8.33
N PRO A 219 9.84 20.67 7.67
CA PRO A 219 9.77 20.62 6.22
C PRO A 219 10.41 21.87 5.59
N MET A 220 11.16 21.67 4.52
CA MET A 220 11.71 22.77 3.73
C MET A 220 10.85 22.94 2.48
N VAL A 221 10.19 24.09 2.36
CA VAL A 221 9.43 24.44 1.14
C VAL A 221 10.44 24.79 0.05
N LEU A 222 10.34 24.14 -1.11
CA LEU A 222 11.21 24.47 -2.25
C LEU A 222 10.96 25.92 -2.68
N ALA A 223 12.02 26.66 -3.00
CA ALA A 223 11.91 28.02 -3.55
C ALA A 223 11.07 28.08 -4.84
N LYS A 224 11.00 26.98 -5.59
CA LYS A 224 10.14 26.83 -6.77
C LYS A 224 8.66 26.75 -6.41
N ASP A 225 8.31 26.08 -5.31
CA ASP A 225 6.92 26.00 -4.85
C ASP A 225 6.45 27.36 -4.28
N VAL A 226 7.33 28.10 -3.62
CA VAL A 226 7.06 29.49 -3.19
C VAL A 226 6.87 30.42 -4.39
N ALA A 227 7.66 30.25 -5.45
CA ALA A 227 7.52 31.04 -6.68
C ALA A 227 6.23 30.70 -7.44
N ASP A 228 5.87 29.40 -7.52
CA ASP A 228 4.64 28.94 -8.15
C ASP A 228 3.40 29.32 -7.32
N GLU A 229 3.46 29.30 -5.99
CA GLU A 229 2.40 29.83 -5.12
C GLU A 229 2.25 31.35 -5.26
N LYS A 230 3.36 32.10 -5.30
CA LYS A 230 3.31 33.55 -5.54
C LYS A 230 2.77 33.87 -6.93
N ALA A 231 3.12 33.10 -7.95
CA ALA A 231 2.57 33.26 -9.30
C ALA A 231 1.07 32.95 -9.36
N LYS A 232 0.60 31.90 -8.66
CA LYS A 232 -0.83 31.57 -8.56
C LYS A 232 -1.63 32.58 -7.71
N ALA A 233 -1.02 33.14 -6.68
CA ALA A 233 -1.63 34.19 -5.85
C ALA A 233 -1.82 35.50 -6.62
N VAL A 234 -0.94 35.80 -7.57
CA VAL A 234 -1.05 36.98 -8.46
C VAL A 234 -2.10 36.80 -9.56
N ASP A 235 -2.42 35.57 -9.96
CA ASP A 235 -3.39 35.27 -11.04
C ASP A 235 -4.83 35.03 -10.55
N GLY A 236 -5.13 35.20 -9.25
CA GLY A 236 -6.49 35.08 -8.71
C GLY A 236 -7.14 33.69 -8.85
N THR A 237 -6.44 32.68 -9.37
CA THR A 237 -6.93 31.32 -9.51
C THR A 237 -6.39 30.46 -8.38
N LEU A 238 -7.15 30.38 -7.28
CA LEU A 238 -6.89 29.43 -6.20
C LEU A 238 -7.14 27.98 -6.69
N LYS A 239 -6.21 27.41 -7.44
CA LYS A 239 -6.12 25.96 -7.66
C LYS A 239 -5.20 25.37 -6.58
N VAL A 240 -5.83 25.00 -5.47
CA VAL A 240 -5.23 24.18 -4.42
C VAL A 240 -4.59 22.94 -5.06
N PRO A 241 -3.31 22.62 -4.78
CA PRO A 241 -2.69 21.39 -5.23
C PRO A 241 -3.45 20.17 -4.68
N GLU A 242 -4.06 19.39 -5.57
CA GLU A 242 -5.01 18.31 -5.27
C GLU A 242 -4.33 17.01 -4.80
N HIS A 243 -3.44 17.10 -3.80
CA HIS A 243 -2.90 15.93 -3.07
C HIS A 243 -3.07 16.04 -1.54
N VAL A 244 -3.35 17.21 -0.99
CA VAL A 244 -3.17 17.45 0.45
C VAL A 244 -4.47 17.36 1.29
N VAL A 245 -5.65 17.19 0.69
CA VAL A 245 -6.92 17.27 1.46
C VAL A 245 -7.69 15.95 1.48
N THR A 246 -7.13 14.85 2.02
CA THR A 246 -7.97 13.73 2.52
C THR A 246 -7.30 12.78 3.52
N ILE A 247 -6.54 13.26 4.51
CA ILE A 247 -6.27 12.44 5.73
C ILE A 247 -6.51 13.23 7.04
N ALA A 248 -6.69 14.56 7.00
CA ALA A 248 -6.95 15.36 8.21
C ALA A 248 -8.44 15.61 8.54
N LYS A 249 -9.41 14.90 7.91
CA LYS A 249 -10.85 15.16 8.11
C LYS A 249 -11.72 13.91 8.39
N LEU A 250 -11.11 12.87 8.97
CA LEU A 250 -11.82 11.67 9.43
C LEU A 250 -11.58 11.35 10.92
N GLY A 251 -11.23 12.36 11.72
CA GLY A 251 -11.28 12.29 13.18
C GLY A 251 -12.20 13.38 13.71
N GLU A 252 -13.22 12.95 14.46
CA GLU A 252 -14.19 13.72 15.25
C GLU A 252 -15.51 14.14 14.57
N PRO A 253 -16.67 13.60 15.03
CA PRO A 253 -17.98 14.17 14.75
C PRO A 253 -18.22 15.41 15.63
N ALA A 254 -19.07 16.29 15.12
CA ALA A 254 -19.41 17.61 15.62
C ALA A 254 -19.73 17.69 17.12
N MET A 255 -19.21 18.75 17.76
CA MET A 255 -19.93 19.45 18.83
C MET A 255 -19.82 20.95 18.55
N GLU A 256 -20.94 21.56 18.18
CA GLU A 256 -21.10 23.01 18.09
C GLU A 256 -20.85 23.65 19.46
N ILE A 257 -19.89 24.57 19.55
CA ILE A 257 -19.87 25.58 20.61
C ILE A 257 -19.98 26.93 19.92
N LYS A 258 -21.14 27.58 20.12
CA LYS A 258 -21.42 28.94 19.66
C LYS A 258 -20.46 29.92 20.31
N ASN A 259 -19.94 30.83 19.49
CA ASN A 259 -19.13 31.97 19.89
C ASN A 259 -19.87 32.82 20.94
N ALA A 260 -19.19 33.11 22.05
CA ALA A 260 -19.51 34.25 22.90
C ALA A 260 -18.22 35.06 23.08
N GLU A 261 -18.27 36.31 22.60
CA GLU A 261 -17.21 37.31 22.67
C GLU A 261 -16.86 37.63 24.13
N VAL A 262 -15.57 37.68 24.45
CA VAL A 262 -15.07 38.09 25.77
C VAL A 262 -14.61 39.54 25.67
N TYR A 263 -15.33 40.43 26.35
CA TYR A 263 -14.84 41.77 26.69
C TYR A 263 -14.20 41.75 28.09
N PRO A 264 -13.08 42.48 28.32
CA PRO A 264 -12.44 42.52 29.63
C PRO A 264 -13.13 43.56 30.52
N VAL A 265 -13.28 43.26 31.81
CA VAL A 265 -13.59 44.27 32.82
C VAL A 265 -12.66 44.10 34.02
N GLU A 266 -12.07 45.23 34.40
CA GLU A 266 -11.16 45.46 35.52
C GLU A 266 -11.78 45.27 36.92
N SER A 267 -10.90 45.41 37.91
CA SER A 267 -10.88 44.88 39.27
C SER A 267 -11.73 45.54 40.37
N SER A 268 -12.07 44.70 41.37
CA SER A 268 -12.04 44.93 42.85
C SER A 268 -13.29 45.50 43.59
N PRO A 269 -13.37 45.48 44.96
CA PRO A 269 -13.92 44.38 45.77
C PRO A 269 -14.95 44.81 46.87
N ARG A 270 -15.69 43.86 47.48
CA ARG A 270 -16.39 43.88 48.81
C ARG A 270 -17.39 42.71 48.88
N SER A 271 -17.84 42.12 49.98
CA SER A 271 -17.41 41.86 51.38
C SER A 271 -18.59 41.11 52.04
N THR A 272 -18.32 40.12 52.91
CA THR A 272 -19.11 39.66 54.09
C THR A 272 -20.56 39.19 53.92
N GLU A 273 -20.88 37.90 54.18
CA GLU A 273 -21.50 37.29 55.40
C GLU A 273 -22.74 36.51 54.87
N ASP A 274 -23.22 35.33 55.30
CA ASP A 274 -23.13 34.56 56.55
C ASP A 274 -23.58 33.08 56.33
N GLU A 275 -23.07 32.19 57.19
CA GLU A 275 -23.68 30.99 57.85
C GLU A 275 -24.45 29.89 57.06
N ALA A 276 -24.63 28.63 57.50
CA ALA A 276 -23.95 27.63 58.34
C ALA A 276 -24.87 26.36 58.40
N LYS A 277 -24.26 25.16 58.45
CA LYS A 277 -24.71 23.86 59.06
C LYS A 277 -25.88 23.01 58.51
N LEU A 278 -25.58 21.70 58.32
CA LEU A 278 -26.12 20.47 59.00
C LEU A 278 -25.94 19.25 58.05
N GLU A 279 -24.98 18.36 58.30
CA GLU A 279 -24.99 17.13 59.15
C GLU A 279 -25.60 15.87 58.50
N ASP A 280 -24.70 14.90 58.24
CA ASP A 280 -24.74 13.44 58.44
C ASP A 280 -25.99 12.58 58.15
N LYS A 281 -25.80 11.52 57.33
CA LYS A 281 -25.78 10.11 57.80
C LYS A 281 -25.66 9.08 56.66
N GLU A 282 -24.61 8.27 56.73
CA GLU A 282 -24.58 6.85 56.32
C GLU A 282 -24.92 5.99 57.57
N PRO A 283 -25.37 4.71 57.47
CA PRO A 283 -24.39 3.59 57.39
C PRO A 283 -24.85 2.25 56.73
N SER A 284 -23.83 1.40 56.43
CA SER A 284 -23.67 -0.09 56.56
C SER A 284 -24.72 -1.07 55.97
N ALA A 285 -24.41 -2.05 55.11
CA ALA A 285 -23.54 -3.26 55.19
C ALA A 285 -24.21 -4.54 55.78
N GLU A 286 -23.69 -5.71 55.35
CA GLU A 286 -23.94 -7.14 55.76
C GLU A 286 -25.01 -7.95 54.97
N GLU A 287 -24.60 -8.97 54.18
CA GLU A 287 -24.44 -10.43 54.49
C GLU A 287 -25.80 -11.20 54.39
N ALA A 288 -25.97 -12.45 53.96
CA ALA A 288 -25.14 -13.61 53.62
C ALA A 288 -25.97 -14.64 52.80
N VAL A 289 -25.26 -15.46 52.01
CA VAL A 289 -25.31 -16.94 51.88
C VAL A 289 -26.65 -17.72 51.95
N GLY A 290 -26.83 -18.63 50.97
CA GLY A 290 -27.67 -19.85 51.05
C GLY A 290 -27.69 -20.62 49.71
N GLU A 291 -26.75 -21.55 49.48
CA GLU A 291 -26.93 -23.03 49.35
C GLU A 291 -28.04 -23.52 48.40
N VAL A 292 -27.71 -24.13 47.25
CA VAL A 292 -27.36 -25.56 46.98
C VAL A 292 -28.58 -26.48 46.83
N THR A 293 -28.76 -27.03 45.62
CA THR A 293 -28.85 -28.48 45.30
C THR A 293 -29.36 -28.67 43.85
N SER A 294 -28.55 -29.30 42.97
CA SER A 294 -28.64 -30.71 42.55
C SER A 294 -29.70 -30.91 41.46
N LYS A 295 -29.48 -31.54 40.29
CA LYS A 295 -28.77 -32.82 40.07
C LYS A 295 -28.75 -33.15 38.56
N GLY A 296 -27.63 -33.72 38.09
CA GLY A 296 -27.51 -34.71 36.99
C GLY A 296 -27.83 -34.26 35.56
N GLY A 297 -27.04 -34.53 34.52
CA GLY A 297 -25.95 -35.47 34.36
C GLY A 297 -26.12 -36.21 33.03
N ASN A 298 -25.12 -36.11 32.14
CA ASN A 298 -24.79 -36.98 30.99
C ASN A 298 -25.84 -37.10 29.85
N SER A 299 -25.54 -37.40 28.59
CA SER A 299 -24.35 -37.50 27.73
C SER A 299 -24.86 -38.02 26.37
N ILE A 300 -24.20 -37.62 25.27
CA ILE A 300 -23.89 -38.45 24.07
C ILE A 300 -24.91 -38.62 22.90
N GLN A 301 -24.32 -38.48 21.68
CA GLN A 301 -24.62 -38.97 20.31
C GLN A 301 -25.81 -38.39 19.53
N MET A 302 -25.58 -37.72 18.39
CA MET A 302 -25.20 -38.16 17.01
C MET A 302 -26.37 -38.67 16.15
N VAL A 303 -26.28 -38.29 14.85
CA VAL A 303 -26.74 -39.00 13.64
C VAL A 303 -27.90 -38.38 12.83
N HIS A 304 -27.50 -37.87 11.65
CA HIS A 304 -28.12 -37.89 10.31
C HIS A 304 -29.53 -37.33 10.03
N ALA A 305 -29.59 -36.47 9.01
CA ALA A 305 -30.05 -36.85 7.66
C ALA A 305 -29.22 -36.11 6.60
#